data_AF-A0A835HPG1-F1
#
_entry.id   AF-A0A835HPG1-F1
#
_cell.length_a   1.000
_cell.length_b   1.000
_cell.length_c   1.000
_cell.angle_alpha   90.00
_cell.angle_beta   90.00
_cell.angle_gamma   90.00
#
_symmetry.space_group_name_H-M   'P 1'
#
loop_
_entity.id
_entity.type
_entity.pdbx_description
1 polymer ?
#
loop_
_entity_poly.entity_id
_entity_poly.type
_entity_poly.pdbx_seq_one_letter_code
_entity_poly.pdbx_strand_id
1 'polypeptide(L)'
;MGTNTGRKLTYFHNLQRVTLSSTATMDDFIIIALHSWKYLVYFRAGDERWNFIGDKNCEHDDLINYKGKFYAVDKMGRTLIVDWHTLSVTLGANTIANDHRKKHLVESNGDLFLVDVHYRLPCKDCVGVFLGCKVFRLDEKERQWCR
;
A
#
# COMPACT_ATOMS: atom_id res chain seq x y z
N MET A 1 -37.25 17.03 -1.54
CA MET A 1 -36.45 15.93 -2.12
C MET A 1 -35.14 16.53 -2.60
N GLY A 2 -34.12 16.53 -1.73
CA GLY A 2 -32.83 17.14 -2.02
C GLY A 2 -31.98 16.18 -2.84
N THR A 3 -31.60 16.58 -4.04
CA THR A 3 -30.63 15.86 -4.87
C THR A 3 -29.25 15.99 -4.21
N ASN A 4 -28.80 14.89 -3.62
CA ASN A 4 -27.45 14.76 -3.09
C ASN A 4 -26.48 14.72 -4.28
N THR A 5 -26.04 15.90 -4.72
CA THR A 5 -24.99 16.05 -5.72
C THR A 5 -23.70 15.53 -5.11
N GLY A 6 -23.40 14.26 -5.40
CA GLY A 6 -22.14 13.62 -5.03
C GLY A 6 -20.99 14.56 -5.37
N ARG A 7 -20.25 14.98 -4.34
CA ARG A 7 -19.13 15.89 -4.48
C ARG A 7 -18.21 15.39 -5.60
N LYS A 8 -18.14 16.17 -6.67
CA LYS A 8 -17.09 16.10 -7.68
C LYS A 8 -15.79 16.32 -6.90
N LEU A 9 -14.98 15.28 -6.75
CA LEU A 9 -13.66 15.39 -6.11
C LEU A 9 -12.73 16.10 -7.10
N THR A 10 -12.85 17.43 -7.18
CA THR A 10 -12.04 18.30 -8.05
C THR A 10 -10.69 18.68 -7.42
N TYR A 11 -10.19 17.88 -6.49
CA TYR A 11 -8.84 18.01 -5.95
C TYR A 11 -8.20 16.63 -6.04
N PHE A 12 -7.39 16.41 -7.07
CA PHE A 12 -6.47 15.28 -7.08
C PHE A 12 -5.46 15.50 -5.96
N HIS A 13 -5.80 14.98 -4.79
CA HIS A 13 -4.83 14.72 -3.75
C HIS A 13 -3.75 13.79 -4.33
N ASN A 14 -2.48 14.16 -4.19
CA ASN A 14 -1.34 13.48 -4.80
C ASN A 14 -1.33 11.96 -4.50
N LEU A 15 -1.03 11.14 -5.51
CA LEU A 15 -0.74 9.73 -5.32
C LEU A 15 0.71 9.56 -4.86
N GLN A 16 0.95 8.72 -3.86
CA GLN A 16 2.28 8.51 -3.28
C GLN A 16 3.01 7.30 -3.87
N ARG A 17 2.28 6.22 -4.16
CA ARG A 17 2.78 5.00 -4.78
C ARG A 17 1.76 4.54 -5.81
N VAL A 18 2.22 4.03 -6.94
CA VAL A 18 1.39 3.56 -8.03
C VAL A 18 1.98 2.25 -8.54
N THR A 19 1.13 1.28 -8.83
CA THR A 19 1.51 -0.01 -9.39
C THR A 19 0.50 -0.45 -10.43
N LEU A 20 0.97 -1.20 -11.42
CA LEU A 20 0.19 -1.72 -12.55
C LEU A 20 0.04 -3.25 -12.43
N SER A 21 -1.03 -3.81 -12.97
CA SER A 21 -1.19 -5.27 -13.10
C SER A 21 -0.09 -5.87 -13.96
N SER A 22 0.37 -7.06 -13.61
CA SER A 22 1.49 -7.73 -14.30
C SER A 22 1.15 -8.14 -15.74
N THR A 23 -0.13 -8.24 -16.06
CA THR A 23 -0.66 -8.64 -17.38
C THR A 23 -1.30 -7.47 -18.12
N ALA A 24 -0.97 -6.23 -17.76
CA ALA A 24 -1.58 -5.05 -18.37
C ALA A 24 -1.35 -4.99 -19.88
N THR A 25 -2.43 -4.70 -20.60
CA THR A 25 -2.44 -4.31 -22.01
C THR A 25 -3.04 -2.90 -22.11
N MET A 26 -3.14 -2.35 -23.33
CA MET A 26 -3.76 -1.04 -23.53
C MET A 26 -5.26 -1.04 -23.18
N ASP A 27 -5.95 -2.15 -23.43
CA ASP A 27 -7.39 -2.25 -23.28
C ASP A 27 -7.81 -3.02 -22.00
N ASP A 28 -6.87 -3.65 -21.32
CA ASP A 28 -7.10 -4.39 -20.08
C ASP A 28 -5.96 -4.15 -19.09
N PHE A 29 -6.22 -3.29 -18.11
CA PHE A 29 -5.29 -3.01 -17.03
C PHE A 29 -6.03 -2.63 -15.76
N ILE A 30 -5.32 -2.75 -14.64
CA ILE A 30 -5.68 -2.11 -13.39
C ILE A 30 -4.46 -1.45 -12.78
N ILE A 31 -4.64 -0.19 -12.40
CA ILE A 31 -3.70 0.58 -11.60
C ILE A 31 -4.20 0.55 -10.16
N ILE A 32 -3.32 0.24 -9.21
CA ILE A 32 -3.58 0.48 -7.79
C ILE A 32 -2.61 1.55 -7.32
N ALA A 33 -3.11 2.46 -6.50
CA ALA A 33 -2.30 3.53 -5.95
C ALA A 33 -2.60 3.77 -4.46
N LEU A 34 -1.61 4.33 -3.79
CA LEU A 34 -1.77 4.95 -2.48
C LEU A 34 -2.13 6.41 -2.65
N HIS A 35 -3.34 6.75 -2.21
CA HIS A 35 -3.80 8.12 -2.08
C HIS A 35 -3.00 8.86 -0.98
N SER A 36 -2.92 10.19 -1.02
CA SER A 36 -2.19 10.98 0.01
C SER A 36 -2.71 10.77 1.44
N TRP A 37 -3.97 10.37 1.58
CA TRP A 37 -4.60 9.94 2.83
C TRP A 37 -4.32 8.47 3.19
N LYS A 38 -3.34 7.85 2.54
CA LYS A 38 -2.89 6.46 2.77
C LYS A 38 -3.93 5.38 2.48
N TYR A 39 -4.98 5.71 1.74
CA TYR A 39 -5.99 4.75 1.29
C TYR A 39 -5.59 4.10 -0.02
N LEU A 40 -5.99 2.85 -0.19
CA LEU A 40 -5.85 2.16 -1.48
C LEU A 40 -6.97 2.60 -2.41
N VAL A 41 -6.57 2.99 -3.61
CA VAL A 41 -7.48 3.31 -4.71
C VAL A 41 -7.07 2.54 -5.96
N TYR A 42 -8.02 2.27 -6.84
CA TYR A 42 -7.76 1.66 -8.14
C TYR A 42 -8.40 2.42 -9.29
N PHE A 43 -7.89 2.14 -10.48
CA PHE A 43 -8.42 2.58 -11.76
C PHE A 43 -8.26 1.47 -12.78
N ARG A 44 -9.33 1.04 -13.43
CA ARG A 44 -9.32 0.03 -14.50
C ARG A 44 -9.44 0.64 -15.88
N ALA A 45 -9.05 -0.12 -16.90
CA ALA A 45 -9.40 0.21 -18.27
C ALA A 45 -10.92 0.43 -18.40
N GLY A 46 -11.32 1.59 -18.92
CA GLY A 46 -12.73 2.00 -19.04
C GLY A 46 -13.34 2.69 -17.81
N ASP A 47 -12.64 2.75 -16.68
CA ASP A 47 -13.11 3.56 -15.54
C ASP A 47 -13.05 5.06 -15.90
N GLU A 48 -14.04 5.84 -15.47
CA GLU A 48 -14.02 7.31 -15.62
C GLU A 48 -13.36 8.01 -14.43
N ARG A 49 -13.16 7.30 -13.31
CA ARG A 49 -12.66 7.84 -12.04
C ARG A 49 -12.02 6.78 -11.17
N TRP A 50 -11.17 7.22 -10.24
CA TRP A 50 -10.60 6.35 -9.21
C TRP A 50 -11.66 5.85 -8.23
N ASN A 51 -11.50 4.59 -7.82
CA ASN A 51 -12.38 3.89 -6.89
C ASN A 51 -11.59 3.44 -5.64
N PHE A 52 -12.25 3.30 -4.49
CA PHE A 52 -11.60 2.85 -3.25
C PHE A 52 -11.53 1.32 -3.17
N ILE A 53 -10.48 0.78 -2.54
CA ILE A 53 -10.34 -0.64 -2.21
C ILE A 53 -10.40 -0.80 -0.69
N GLY A 54 -11.22 -1.74 -0.22
CA GLY A 54 -11.26 -2.12 1.19
C GLY A 54 -11.82 -1.03 2.12
N ASP A 55 -11.47 -1.14 3.40
CA ASP A 55 -11.90 -0.20 4.44
C ASP A 55 -11.03 1.07 4.43
N LYS A 56 -11.69 2.23 4.43
CA LYS A 56 -11.06 3.56 4.54
C LYS A 56 -10.46 3.81 5.92
N ASN A 57 -10.68 2.95 6.91
CA ASN A 57 -10.01 3.04 8.21
C ASN A 57 -8.60 2.42 8.22
N CYS A 58 -8.20 1.74 7.13
CA CYS A 58 -6.89 1.11 7.01
C CYS A 58 -5.92 2.02 6.21
N GLU A 59 -5.00 2.66 6.91
CA GLU A 59 -3.92 3.44 6.32
C GLU A 59 -2.73 2.56 5.96
N HIS A 60 -2.17 2.75 4.77
CA HIS A 60 -1.03 1.99 4.26
C HIS A 60 0.19 2.88 4.05
N ASP A 61 1.38 2.36 4.34
CA ASP A 61 2.64 3.05 4.16
C ASP A 61 3.30 2.76 2.81
N ASP A 62 3.09 1.56 2.27
CA ASP A 62 3.66 1.15 0.98
C ASP A 62 2.77 0.15 0.22
N LEU A 63 3.04 0.02 -1.08
CA LEU A 63 2.30 -0.79 -2.04
C LEU A 63 3.26 -1.32 -3.12
N ILE A 64 3.15 -2.60 -3.46
CA ILE A 64 3.95 -3.24 -4.52
C ILE A 64 3.14 -4.31 -5.26
N ASN A 65 3.45 -4.56 -6.53
CA ASN A 65 3.07 -5.79 -7.23
C ASN A 65 4.15 -6.85 -6.99
N TYR A 66 3.76 -7.99 -6.44
CA TYR A 66 4.64 -9.13 -6.18
C TYR A 66 3.93 -10.41 -6.59
N LYS A 67 4.59 -11.20 -7.46
CA LYS A 67 4.06 -12.47 -8.02
C LYS A 67 2.62 -12.35 -8.56
N GLY A 68 2.32 -11.24 -9.24
CA GLY A 68 1.03 -11.00 -9.89
C GLY A 68 -0.11 -10.61 -8.95
N LYS A 69 0.18 -10.33 -7.67
CA LYS A 69 -0.78 -9.80 -6.70
C LYS A 69 -0.26 -8.50 -6.11
N PHE A 70 -1.16 -7.68 -5.59
CA PHE A 70 -0.77 -6.42 -4.95
C PHE A 70 -0.69 -6.59 -3.44
N TYR A 71 0.41 -6.14 -2.87
CA TYR A 71 0.66 -6.18 -1.43
C TYR A 71 0.72 -4.75 -0.92
N ALA A 72 -0.11 -4.47 0.09
CA ALA A 72 -0.15 -3.18 0.76
C ALA A 72 0.16 -3.38 2.24
N VAL A 73 1.11 -2.62 2.79
CA VAL A 73 1.54 -2.73 4.18
C VAL A 73 1.10 -1.51 4.99
N ASP A 74 0.59 -1.72 6.19
CA ASP A 74 0.28 -0.65 7.14
C ASP A 74 1.46 -0.28 8.04
N LYS A 75 1.27 0.76 8.86
CA LYS A 75 2.30 1.23 9.82
C LYS A 75 2.70 0.20 10.88
N MET A 76 1.88 -0.82 11.11
CA MET A 76 2.15 -1.92 12.05
C MET A 76 2.87 -3.10 11.38
N GLY A 77 3.12 -3.01 10.06
CA GLY A 77 3.64 -4.09 9.23
C GLY A 77 2.60 -5.13 8.82
N ARG A 78 1.32 -4.94 9.18
CA ARG A 78 0.25 -5.81 8.69
C ARG A 78 0.18 -5.63 7.19
N THR A 79 0.19 -6.72 6.45
CA THR A 79 0.17 -6.69 4.99
C THR A 79 -1.09 -7.33 4.47
N LEU A 80 -1.78 -6.63 3.60
CA LEU A 80 -2.96 -7.09 2.89
C LEU A 80 -2.59 -7.42 1.45
N ILE A 81 -3.20 -8.48 0.93
CA ILE A 81 -3.13 -8.88 -0.47
C ILE A 81 -4.42 -8.44 -1.13
N VAL A 82 -4.31 -7.68 -2.21
CA VAL A 82 -5.42 -7.31 -3.08
C VAL A 82 -5.35 -8.17 -4.35
N ASP A 83 -6.35 -9.02 -4.53
CA ASP A 83 -6.56 -9.73 -5.79
C ASP A 83 -7.14 -8.75 -6.81
N TRP A 84 -6.46 -8.57 -7.93
CA TRP A 84 -6.77 -7.48 -8.84
C TRP A 84 -7.95 -7.77 -9.76
N HIS A 85 -8.29 -9.06 -9.96
CA HIS A 85 -9.45 -9.48 -10.74
C HIS A 85 -10.74 -9.23 -9.95
N THR A 86 -10.75 -9.67 -8.69
CA THR A 86 -11.94 -9.66 -7.82
C THR A 86 -12.02 -8.42 -6.92
N LEU A 87 -10.91 -7.69 -6.75
CA LEU A 87 -10.73 -6.63 -5.75
C LEU A 87 -10.91 -7.11 -4.31
N SER A 88 -10.84 -8.44 -4.10
CA SER A 88 -10.91 -9.01 -2.75
C SER A 88 -9.63 -8.70 -1.98
N VAL A 89 -9.80 -8.41 -0.70
CA VAL A 89 -8.72 -8.07 0.21
C VAL A 89 -8.57 -9.19 1.23
N THR A 90 -7.37 -9.75 1.35
CA THR A 90 -7.07 -10.84 2.27
C THR A 90 -5.81 -10.53 3.08
N LEU A 91 -5.62 -11.20 4.21
CA LEU A 91 -4.40 -11.05 5.01
C LEU A 91 -3.23 -11.76 4.33
N GLY A 92 -2.17 -11.00 4.02
CA GLY A 92 -0.89 -11.51 3.52
C GLY A 92 0.13 -11.76 4.62
N ALA A 93 0.24 -10.84 5.58
CA ALA A 93 1.13 -11.00 6.73
C ALA A 93 0.60 -10.30 7.99
N ASN A 94 0.87 -10.89 9.14
CA ASN A 94 0.53 -10.32 10.45
C ASN A 94 1.42 -9.12 10.80
N THR A 95 0.98 -8.36 11.80
CA THR A 95 1.69 -7.19 12.32
C THR A 95 3.03 -7.58 12.94
N ILE A 96 4.07 -6.77 12.73
CA ILE A 96 5.37 -6.97 13.40
C ILE A 96 5.48 -6.19 14.70
N ALA A 97 5.05 -4.92 14.69
CA ALA A 97 5.20 -4.00 15.81
C ALA A 97 4.34 -2.76 15.58
N ASN A 98 3.73 -2.24 16.65
CA ASN A 98 3.05 -0.95 16.60
C ASN A 98 3.99 0.18 17.02
N ASP A 99 4.94 0.52 16.16
CA ASP A 99 5.94 1.57 16.43
C ASP A 99 5.74 2.84 15.60
N HIS A 100 4.66 2.88 14.81
CA HIS A 100 4.30 4.00 13.92
C HIS A 100 5.43 4.40 12.94
N ARG A 101 6.41 3.53 12.69
CA ARG A 101 7.50 3.79 11.75
C ARG A 101 7.10 3.42 10.33
N LYS A 102 7.65 4.16 9.36
CA LYS A 102 7.40 3.95 7.94
C LYS A 102 7.89 2.56 7.52
N LYS A 103 6.99 1.76 6.95
CA LYS A 103 7.30 0.46 6.36
C LYS A 103 7.43 0.59 4.86
N HIS A 104 8.37 -0.17 4.28
CA HIS A 104 8.58 -0.25 2.85
C HIS A 104 8.56 -1.70 2.39
N LEU A 105 7.99 -1.95 1.22
CA LEU A 105 8.01 -3.25 0.57
C LEU A 105 9.03 -3.24 -0.56
N VAL A 106 9.87 -4.26 -0.61
CA VAL A 106 10.92 -4.41 -1.61
C VAL A 106 10.93 -5.85 -2.10
N GLU A 107 10.77 -6.04 -3.41
CA GLU A 107 11.02 -7.32 -4.05
C GLU A 107 12.51 -7.42 -4.40
N SER A 108 13.11 -8.57 -4.12
CA SER A 108 14.50 -8.86 -4.50
C SER A 108 14.69 -10.37 -4.63
N ASN A 109 15.28 -10.82 -5.74
CA ASN A 109 15.53 -12.23 -6.03
C ASN A 109 14.27 -13.12 -5.92
N GLY A 110 13.10 -12.60 -6.27
CA GLY A 110 11.83 -13.34 -6.23
C GLY A 110 11.22 -13.51 -4.83
N ASP A 111 11.85 -12.92 -3.81
CA ASP A 111 11.35 -12.84 -2.44
C ASP A 111 10.85 -11.44 -2.12
N LEU A 112 9.85 -11.36 -1.23
CA LEU A 112 9.33 -10.09 -0.73
C LEU A 112 9.91 -9.77 0.64
N PHE A 113 10.43 -8.55 0.77
CA PHE A 113 10.99 -8.02 2.00
C PHE A 113 10.21 -6.82 2.51
N LEU A 114 10.09 -6.73 3.84
CA LEU A 114 9.65 -5.56 4.55
C LEU A 114 10.86 -4.87 5.18
N VAL A 115 11.06 -3.60 4.83
CA VAL A 115 12.09 -2.74 5.39
C VAL A 115 11.43 -1.75 6.35
N ASP A 116 11.70 -1.92 7.63
CA ASP A 116 11.24 -1.05 8.72
C ASP A 116 12.29 0.01 9.04
N VAL A 117 12.04 1.23 8.56
CA VAL A 117 13.01 2.34 8.65
C VAL A 117 12.80 3.13 9.93
N HIS A 118 13.85 3.20 10.73
CA HIS A 118 13.86 3.90 12.01
C HIS A 118 14.38 5.32 11.77
N TYR A 119 13.57 6.33 12.04
CA TYR A 119 14.00 7.72 12.03
C TYR A 119 13.62 8.41 13.33
N ARG A 120 14.45 9.35 13.76
CA ARG A 120 14.09 10.28 14.84
C ARG A 120 13.32 11.43 14.20
N LEU A 121 12.10 11.70 14.68
CA LEU A 121 11.33 12.85 14.21
C LEU A 121 12.14 14.14 14.45
N PRO A 122 12.09 15.10 13.52
CA PRO A 122 12.69 16.40 13.76
C PRO A 122 12.06 17.03 15.00
N CYS A 123 12.90 17.50 15.92
CA CYS A 123 12.50 18.40 16.98
C CYS A 123 13.06 19.79 16.69
N LYS A 124 12.71 20.80 17.49
CA LYS A 124 13.10 22.21 17.24
C LYS A 124 14.59 22.41 16.96
N ASP A 125 15.44 21.52 17.49
CA ASP A 125 16.91 21.62 17.41
C ASP A 125 17.56 20.47 16.61
N CYS A 126 16.79 19.61 15.94
CA CYS A 126 17.33 18.47 15.20
C CYS A 126 16.66 18.28 13.84
N VAL A 127 17.49 18.15 12.79
CA VAL A 127 17.04 17.60 11.51
C VAL A 127 16.70 16.12 11.72
N GLY A 128 15.61 15.63 11.13
CA GLY A 128 15.26 14.20 11.24
C GLY A 128 16.42 13.32 10.75
N VAL A 129 16.85 12.37 11.56
CA VAL A 129 17.98 11.47 11.24
C VAL A 129 17.47 10.04 11.09
N PHE A 130 17.89 9.37 10.03
CA PHE A 130 17.72 7.92 9.88
C PHE A 130 18.65 7.20 10.84
N LEU A 131 18.08 6.46 11.78
CA LEU A 131 18.82 5.74 12.82
C LEU A 131 19.22 4.33 12.36
N GLY A 132 18.52 3.78 11.38
CA GLY A 132 18.80 2.45 10.81
C GLY A 132 17.54 1.82 10.21
N CYS A 133 17.65 0.54 9.83
CA CYS A 133 16.51 -0.24 9.38
C CYS A 133 16.58 -1.69 9.89
N LYS A 134 15.42 -2.33 9.94
CA LYS A 134 15.30 -3.79 10.08
C LYS A 134 14.70 -4.32 8.79
N VAL A 135 15.18 -5.47 8.35
CA VAL A 135 14.68 -6.14 7.15
C VAL A 135 14.08 -7.46 7.58
N PHE A 136 12.90 -7.77 7.04
CA PHE A 136 12.20 -9.02 7.27
C PHE A 136 11.81 -9.62 5.92
N ARG A 137 11.89 -10.94 5.78
CA ARG A 137 11.40 -11.67 4.62
C ARG A 137 9.99 -12.19 4.88
N LEU A 138 9.12 -12.18 3.89
CA LEU A 138 7.79 -12.77 3.99
C LEU A 138 7.86 -14.30 4.02
N ASP A 139 7.24 -14.91 5.02
CA ASP A 139 6.79 -16.30 4.96
C ASP A 139 5.33 -16.33 4.49
N GLU A 140 5.13 -16.68 3.22
CA GLU A 140 3.81 -16.71 2.58
C GLU A 140 2.88 -17.79 3.19
N LYS A 141 3.44 -18.88 3.74
CA LYS A 141 2.66 -19.99 4.31
C LYS A 141 2.13 -19.63 5.69
N GLU A 142 3.02 -19.14 6.54
CA GLU A 142 2.69 -18.76 7.92
C GLU A 142 2.05 -17.35 8.01
N ARG A 143 2.10 -16.58 6.93
CA ARG A 143 1.64 -15.18 6.86
C ARG A 143 2.33 -14.33 7.92
N GLN A 144 3.66 -14.41 7.97
CA GLN A 144 4.50 -13.72 8.93
C GLN A 144 5.69 -13.03 8.24
N TRP A 145 6.22 -12.02 8.90
CA TRP A 145 7.51 -11.43 8.56
C TRP A 145 8.61 -12.06 9.43
N CYS A 146 9.53 -12.78 8.80
CA CYS A 146 10.63 -13.48 9.45
C CYS A 146 11.93 -12.69 9.33
N ARG A 147 12.71 -12.66 10.41
CA ARG A 147 14.01 -11.99 10.44
C ARG A 147 15.13 -12.89 9.94
#